data_AF-A0A1I7H6W6-F1
#
_entry.id   AF-A0A1I7H6W6-F1
#
_cell.length_a   1.000
_cell.length_b   1.000
_cell.length_c   1.000
_cell.angle_alpha   90.00
_cell.angle_beta   90.00
_cell.angle_gamma   90.00
#
_symmetry.space_group_name_H-M   'P 1'
#
loop_
_entity.id
_entity.type
_entity.pdbx_description
1 polymer ?
#
loop_
_entity_poly.entity_id
_entity_poly.type
_entity_poly.pdbx_seq_one_letter_code
_entity_poly.pdbx_strand_id
1 'polypeptide(L)'
;MQLNDCLLIGDKGYLSADIQLNLFDEYNIKLVTPMRKNQYNYQQQPYIFRKSRKRIETLFSQLCDQFMIRRNYAKSFEGFKTRILSKITALTMIQYIHQFVYHRNINNIKINLI
;
A
#
# COMPACT_ATOMS: atom_id res chain seq x y z
N MET A 1 -15.65 -5.24 11.72
CA MET A 1 -14.58 -4.55 12.45
C MET A 1 -14.70 -3.08 12.06
N GLN A 2 -15.27 -2.24 12.93
CA GLN A 2 -15.40 -0.80 12.68
C GLN A 2 -14.06 -0.15 13.08
N LEU A 3 -13.50 0.67 12.19
CA LEU A 3 -12.29 1.45 12.44
C LEU A 3 -12.70 2.72 13.17
N ASN A 4 -12.45 2.82 14.48
CA ASN A 4 -12.72 4.01 15.27
C ASN A 4 -11.40 4.49 15.93
N ASP A 5 -11.29 5.79 16.19
CA ASP A 5 -10.16 6.42 16.92
C ASP A 5 -8.77 6.18 16.31
N CYS A 6 -8.68 6.13 14.97
CA CYS A 6 -7.41 5.87 14.28
C CYS A 6 -6.99 7.01 13.34
N LEU A 7 -5.68 7.09 13.10
CA LEU A 7 -5.10 7.98 12.09
C LEU A 7 -4.95 7.23 10.77
N LEU A 8 -5.69 7.64 9.75
CA LEU A 8 -5.68 7.05 8.41
C LEU A 8 -4.74 7.84 7.50
N ILE A 9 -3.84 7.18 6.78
CA ILE A 9 -2.97 7.84 5.80
C ILE A 9 -3.61 7.69 4.42
N GLY A 10 -4.12 8.80 3.90
CA GLY A 10 -4.76 8.87 2.59
C GLY A 10 -3.79 9.30 1.48
N ASP A 11 -4.15 8.99 0.24
CA ASP A 11 -3.45 9.55 -0.93
C ASP A 11 -3.95 10.97 -1.27
N LYS A 12 -3.24 11.67 -2.16
CA LYS A 12 -3.58 13.04 -2.61
C LYS A 12 -4.99 13.17 -3.20
N GLY A 13 -5.59 12.08 -3.67
CA GLY A 13 -6.97 12.07 -4.17
C GLY A 13 -8.01 12.36 -3.09
N TYR A 14 -7.69 12.13 -1.82
CA TYR A 14 -8.60 12.28 -0.68
C TYR A 14 -8.46 13.64 0.03
N LEU A 15 -7.94 14.66 -0.67
CA LEU A 15 -7.78 16.02 -0.16
C LEU A 15 -9.10 16.80 -0.05
N SER A 16 -10.24 16.24 -0.47
CA SER A 16 -11.54 16.88 -0.36
C SER A 16 -11.93 17.03 1.11
N ALA A 17 -12.28 18.27 1.49
CA ALA A 17 -12.67 18.61 2.86
C ALA A 17 -13.89 17.80 3.32
N ASP A 18 -14.86 17.57 2.43
CA ASP A 18 -16.09 16.83 2.76
C ASP A 18 -15.82 15.39 3.19
N ILE A 19 -14.86 14.72 2.54
CA ILE A 19 -14.48 13.34 2.90
C ILE A 19 -13.77 13.32 4.26
N GLN A 20 -12.93 14.33 4.52
CA GLN A 20 -12.22 14.44 5.80
C GLN A 20 -13.16 14.74 6.96
N LEU A 21 -14.13 15.63 6.74
CA LEU A 21 -15.15 15.99 7.73
C LEU A 21 -16.06 14.80 8.04
N ASN A 22 -16.62 14.14 7.01
CA ASN A 22 -17.48 12.98 7.22
C ASN A 22 -16.77 11.84 7.97
N LEU A 23 -15.50 11.56 7.64
CA LEU A 23 -14.72 10.51 8.33
C LEU A 23 -14.42 10.87 9.80
N PHE A 24 -14.24 12.15 10.10
CA PHE A 24 -14.01 12.63 11.45
C PHE A 24 -15.32 12.64 12.27
N ASP A 25 -16.40 13.16 11.69
CA ASP A 25 -17.68 13.33 12.37
C ASP A 25 -18.40 11.99 12.60
N GLU A 26 -18.34 11.06 11.65
CA GLU A 26 -19.03 9.76 11.76
C GLU A 26 -18.21 8.69 12.51
N TYR A 27 -16.87 8.72 12.43
CA TYR A 27 -16.02 7.61 12.93
C TYR A 27 -14.83 8.06 13.79
N ASN A 28 -14.67 9.37 14.05
CA ASN A 28 -13.50 9.96 14.72
C ASN A 28 -12.16 9.57 14.05
N ILE A 29 -12.18 9.36 12.74
CA ILE A 29 -10.98 9.00 11.97
C ILE A 29 -10.30 10.27 11.48
N LYS A 30 -9.04 10.47 11.86
CA LYS A 30 -8.23 11.58 11.34
C LYS A 30 -7.53 11.15 10.06
N LEU A 31 -7.98 11.70 8.92
CA LEU A 31 -7.38 11.44 7.62
C LEU A 31 -6.19 12.38 7.35
N VAL A 32 -4.98 11.82 7.29
CA VAL A 32 -3.76 12.53 6.94
C VAL A 32 -3.43 12.30 5.47
N THR A 33 -3.65 13.33 4.66
CA THR A 33 -3.31 13.34 3.23
C THR A 33 -2.14 14.27 2.94
N PRO A 34 -1.19 13.90 2.06
CA PRO A 34 -0.13 14.80 1.65
C PRO A 34 -0.70 15.98 0.85
N MET A 35 -0.31 17.21 1.22
CA MET A 35 -0.69 18.42 0.50
C MET A 35 -0.13 18.45 -0.93
N ARG A 36 -0.83 19.16 -1.84
CA ARG A 36 -0.30 19.48 -3.17
C ARG A 36 0.74 20.59 -3.03
N LYS A 37 1.84 20.50 -3.79
CA LYS A 37 2.94 21.48 -3.71
C LYS A 37 2.51 22.94 -3.96
N ASN A 38 1.44 23.15 -4.73
CA ASN A 38 0.94 24.46 -5.11
C ASN A 38 -0.23 24.94 -4.22
N GLN A 39 -0.54 24.24 -3.13
CA GLN A 39 -1.55 24.71 -2.17
C GLN A 39 -0.98 25.82 -1.30
N TYR A 40 -1.82 26.80 -0.98
CA TYR A 40 -1.51 27.84 -0.01
C TYR A 40 -1.19 27.21 1.36
N ASN A 41 -0.20 27.75 2.09
CA ASN A 41 0.31 27.20 3.35
C ASN A 41 0.75 25.73 3.28
N TYR A 42 1.48 25.36 2.22
CA TYR A 42 2.02 24.01 2.07
C TYR A 42 2.82 23.56 3.31
N GLN A 43 2.38 22.47 3.91
CA GLN A 43 3.11 21.76 4.95
C GLN A 43 3.65 20.45 4.42
N GLN A 44 4.94 20.20 4.66
CA GLN A 44 5.55 18.95 4.26
C GLN A 44 5.07 17.82 5.18
N GLN A 45 4.55 16.75 4.58
CA GLN A 45 4.12 15.57 5.33
C GLN A 45 5.31 14.97 6.11
N PRO A 46 5.11 14.54 7.38
CA PRO A 46 6.13 13.89 8.18
C PRO A 46 6.85 12.75 7.45
N TYR A 47 8.17 12.64 7.69
CA TYR A 47 9.02 11.66 7.01
C TYR A 47 8.51 10.21 7.16
N ILE A 48 8.03 9.85 8.35
CA ILE A 48 7.51 8.51 8.66
C ILE A 48 6.36 8.16 7.72
N PHE A 49 5.37 9.04 7.56
CA PHE A 49 4.22 8.79 6.69
C PHE A 49 4.63 8.71 5.21
N ARG A 50 5.56 9.57 4.78
CA ARG A 50 6.11 9.52 3.42
C ARG A 50 6.83 8.20 3.15
N LYS A 51 7.64 7.72 4.10
CA LYS A 51 8.38 6.45 4.01
C LYS A 51 7.42 5.25 3.95
N SER A 52 6.39 5.23 4.81
CA SER A 52 5.37 4.18 4.82
C SER A 52 4.58 4.14 3.50
N ARG A 53 4.11 5.29 3.00
CA ARG A 53 3.39 5.37 1.72
C ARG A 53 4.26 4.89 0.56
N LYS A 54 5.51 5.34 0.48
CA LYS A 54 6.46 4.92 -0.57
C LYS A 54 6.70 3.40 -0.55
N ARG A 55 6.72 2.78 0.64
CA ARG A 55 6.85 1.31 0.78
C ARG A 55 5.63 0.59 0.21
N ILE A 56 4.42 1.07 0.52
CA ILE A 56 3.17 0.50 0.00
C ILE A 56 3.13 0.64 -1.54
N GLU A 57 3.42 1.84 -2.07
CA GLU A 57 3.50 2.09 -3.51
C GLU A 57 4.50 1.15 -4.20
N THR A 58 5.70 0.99 -3.62
CA THR A 58 6.74 0.10 -4.15
C THR A 58 6.27 -1.36 -4.19
N LEU A 59 5.61 -1.83 -3.13
CA LEU A 59 5.07 -3.19 -3.05
C LEU A 59 3.98 -3.43 -4.10
N PHE A 60 3.07 -2.47 -4.30
CA PHE A 60 2.06 -2.56 -5.34
C PHE A 60 2.67 -2.55 -6.76
N SER A 61 3.68 -1.72 -7.01
CA SER A 61 4.40 -1.76 -8.29
C SER A 61 5.04 -3.13 -8.52
N GLN A 62 5.62 -3.75 -7.50
CA GLN A 62 6.18 -5.10 -7.60
C GLN A 62 5.10 -6.16 -7.90
N LEU A 63 3.96 -6.11 -7.21
CA LEU A 63 2.84 -7.01 -7.50
C LEU A 63 2.31 -6.84 -8.94
N CYS A 64 2.21 -5.61 -9.41
CA CYS A 64 1.72 -5.29 -10.74
C CYS A 64 2.70 -5.67 -11.84
N ASP A 65 3.99 -5.37 -11.67
CA ASP A 65 4.99 -5.53 -12.73
C ASP A 65 5.61 -6.94 -12.71
N GLN A 66 6.05 -7.42 -11.54
CA GLN A 66 6.78 -8.68 -11.40
C GLN A 66 5.84 -9.89 -11.31
N PHE A 67 4.78 -9.79 -10.51
CA PHE A 67 3.79 -10.88 -10.35
C PHE A 67 2.61 -10.77 -11.32
N MET A 68 2.57 -9.70 -12.12
CA MET A 68 1.50 -9.42 -13.08
C MET A 68 0.11 -9.62 -12.45
N ILE A 69 -0.12 -9.14 -11.22
CA ILE A 69 -1.32 -9.49 -10.44
C ILE A 69 -2.62 -9.17 -11.19
N ARG A 70 -2.60 -8.10 -11.99
CA ARG A 70 -3.71 -7.66 -12.84
C ARG A 70 -4.03 -8.61 -14.00
N ARG A 71 -3.08 -9.43 -14.46
CA ARG A 71 -3.31 -10.43 -15.51
C ARG A 71 -3.79 -11.72 -14.86
N ASN A 72 -5.10 -11.97 -14.91
CA ASN A 72 -5.71 -13.20 -14.43
C ASN A 72 -6.76 -13.72 -15.42
N TYR A 73 -6.52 -14.90 -15.97
CA TYR A 73 -7.38 -15.55 -16.96
C TYR A 73 -8.27 -16.65 -16.37
N ALA A 74 -8.46 -16.67 -15.04
CA ALA A 74 -9.37 -17.64 -14.42
C ALA A 74 -10.82 -17.39 -14.88
N LYS A 75 -11.52 -18.47 -15.24
CA LYS A 75 -12.92 -18.42 -15.68
C LYS A 75 -13.93 -18.69 -14.56
N SER A 76 -13.44 -18.97 -13.35
CA SER A 76 -14.24 -19.17 -12.14
C SER A 76 -13.73 -18.27 -11.01
N PHE A 77 -14.62 -17.91 -10.08
CA PHE A 77 -14.28 -17.12 -8.91
C PHE A 77 -13.25 -17.81 -8.01
N GLU A 78 -13.38 -19.12 -7.82
CA GLU A 78 -12.42 -19.92 -7.06
C GLU A 78 -11.02 -19.87 -7.69
N GLY A 79 -10.93 -20.08 -9.01
CA GLY A 79 -9.66 -19.96 -9.72
C GLY A 79 -9.07 -18.54 -9.66
N PHE A 80 -9.93 -17.52 -9.66
CA PHE A 80 -9.49 -16.13 -9.48
C PHE A 80 -8.88 -15.94 -8.09
N LYS A 81 -9.59 -16.34 -7.02
CA LYS A 81 -9.15 -16.23 -5.63
C LYS A 81 -7.84 -16.98 -5.40
N THR A 82 -7.74 -18.21 -5.87
CA THR A 82 -6.54 -19.04 -5.73
C THR A 82 -5.34 -18.39 -6.41
N ARG A 83 -5.50 -17.86 -7.63
CA ARG A 83 -4.39 -17.18 -8.33
C ARG A 83 -3.95 -15.89 -7.66
N ILE A 84 -4.87 -15.08 -7.16
CA ILE A 84 -4.53 -13.88 -6.41
C ILE A 84 -3.78 -14.26 -5.13
N LEU A 85 -4.26 -15.26 -4.39
CA LEU A 85 -3.63 -15.74 -3.18
C LEU A 85 -2.21 -16.25 -3.47
N SER A 86 -2.03 -17.12 -4.47
CA SER A 86 -0.72 -17.65 -4.86
C SER A 86 0.29 -16.55 -5.19
N LYS A 87 -0.12 -15.48 -5.89
CA LYS A 87 0.77 -14.34 -6.21
C LYS A 87 1.18 -13.56 -4.97
N ILE A 88 0.25 -13.34 -4.03
CA ILE A 88 0.55 -12.67 -2.76
C ILE A 88 1.46 -13.55 -1.91
N THR A 89 1.18 -14.85 -1.79
CA THR A 89 1.99 -15.80 -1.04
C THR A 89 3.41 -15.89 -1.59
N ALA A 90 3.58 -15.93 -2.92
CA ALA A 90 4.90 -15.94 -3.55
C ALA A 90 5.69 -14.66 -3.23
N LEU A 91 5.05 -13.47 -3.30
CA LEU A 91 5.67 -12.22 -2.86
C LEU A 91 6.14 -12.30 -1.41
N THR A 92 5.27 -12.72 -0.50
CA THR A 92 5.57 -12.82 0.94
C THR A 92 6.71 -13.81 1.20
N MET A 93 6.75 -14.93 0.48
CA MET A 93 7.82 -15.92 0.61
C MET A 93 9.18 -15.36 0.17
N ILE A 94 9.25 -14.64 -0.95
CA ILE A 94 10.50 -14.01 -1.39
C ILE A 94 10.96 -12.94 -0.39
N GLN A 95 10.03 -12.12 0.10
CA GLN A 95 10.31 -11.13 1.14
C GLN A 95 10.88 -11.77 2.41
N TYR A 96 10.31 -12.90 2.82
CA TYR A 96 10.80 -13.68 3.95
C TYR A 96 12.23 -14.17 3.71
N ILE A 97 12.48 -14.83 2.58
CA ILE A 97 13.82 -15.34 2.24
C ILE A 97 14.85 -14.19 2.22
N HIS A 98 14.53 -13.06 1.60
CA HIS A 98 15.43 -11.91 1.56
C HIS A 98 15.78 -11.37 2.93
N GLN A 99 14.79 -11.24 3.83
CA GLN A 99 15.00 -10.69 5.15
C GLN A 99 15.71 -11.67 6.09
N PHE A 100 15.29 -12.93 6.09
CA PHE A 100 15.70 -13.92 7.11
C PHE A 100 16.87 -14.79 6.68
N VAL A 101 17.03 -15.09 5.39
CA VAL A 101 18.14 -15.92 4.88
C VAL A 101 19.30 -15.06 4.42
N TYR A 102 19.02 -13.99 3.66
CA TYR A 102 20.07 -13.15 3.07
C TYR A 102 20.36 -11.86 3.84
N HIS A 103 19.61 -11.54 4.89
CA HIS A 103 19.71 -10.27 5.64
C HIS A 103 19.65 -9.00 4.76
N ARG A 104 18.94 -9.08 3.62
CA ARG A 104 18.74 -7.98 2.67
C ARG A 104 17.45 -7.23 2.96
N ASN A 105 17.31 -6.03 2.41
CA ASN A 105 16.09 -5.25 2.54
C ASN A 105 14.90 -5.99 1.89
N ILE A 106 13.81 -6.11 2.65
CA ILE A 106 12.56 -6.79 2.25
C ILE A 106 11.98 -6.28 0.92
N ASN A 107 12.24 -5.03 0.55
CA ASN A 107 11.72 -4.45 -0.70
C ASN A 107 12.57 -4.81 -1.93
N ASN A 108 13.71 -5.49 -1.78
CA ASN A 108 14.62 -5.79 -2.89
C ASN A 108 14.23 -7.07 -3.65
N ILE A 109 13.00 -7.16 -4.16
CA ILE A 109 12.42 -8.40 -4.72
C ILE A 109 12.85 -8.66 -6.17
N LYS A 110 13.44 -7.66 -6.83
CA LYS A 110 13.97 -7.75 -8.21
C LYS A 110 15.36 -8.39 -8.31
N ILE A 111 16.02 -8.67 -7.18
CA ILE A 111 17.37 -9.25 -7.20
C ILE A 111 17.21 -10.76 -7.41
N ASN A 112 17.99 -11.33 -8.34
CA ASN A 112 18.06 -12.78 -8.53
C ASN A 112 18.33 -13.45 -7.18
N LEU A 113 17.62 -14.54 -6.90
CA LEU A 113 17.84 -15.39 -5.73
C LEU A 113 19.15 -16.19 -5.82
N ILE A 114 20.03 -15.85 -6.78
CA ILE A 114 21.33 -16.47 -7.08
C ILE A 114 22.29 -15.35 -7.44
#